data_AF-A0A1G8QGS9-F1
#
_entry.id   AF-A0A1G8QGS9-F1
#
_cell.length_a   1.000
_cell.length_b   1.000
_cell.length_c   1.000
_cell.angle_alpha   90.00
_cell.angle_beta   90.00
_cell.angle_gamma   90.00
#
_symmetry.space_group_name_H-M   'P 1'
#
loop_
_entity.id
_entity.type
_entity.pdbx_description
1 polymer ?
#
loop_
_entity_poly.entity_id
_entity_poly.type
_entity_poly.pdbx_seq_one_letter_code
_entity_poly.pdbx_strand_id
1 'polypeptide(L)'
;MGYHEWKSCIDACLECAAVCNHCASSCTKEEDVKMMAACIDLDMQCATVCYAAAQLMSLGSLQAKDICRICAELCDACGIECGKHNTEHCEECAEACLRCAEECRKMAA
;
A
#
# COMPACT_ATOMS: atom_id res chain seq x y z
N MET A 1 21.27 3.60 5.28
CA MET A 1 20.24 3.79 6.30
C MET A 1 20.03 2.48 7.02
N GLY A 2 19.86 2.51 8.35
CA GLY A 2 19.70 1.33 9.21
C GLY A 2 18.24 1.06 9.58
N TYR A 3 17.96 -0.13 10.13
CA TYR A 3 16.60 -0.57 10.52
C TYR A 3 15.77 0.49 11.25
N HIS A 4 16.36 1.20 12.22
CA HIS A 4 15.66 2.22 13.00
C HIS A 4 15.25 3.45 12.19
N GLU A 5 15.99 3.79 11.14
CA GLU A 5 15.66 4.91 10.25
C GLU A 5 14.51 4.54 9.30
N TRP A 6 14.36 3.25 8.97
CA TRP A 6 13.29 2.75 8.12
C TRP A 6 12.00 2.39 8.87
N LYS A 7 12.04 2.34 10.21
CA LYS A 7 10.99 1.70 11.01
C LYS A 7 9.58 2.25 10.72
N SER A 8 9.42 3.57 10.63
CA SER A 8 8.10 4.16 10.36
C SER A 8 7.54 3.73 9.00
N CYS A 9 8.39 3.70 7.98
CA CYS A 9 8.00 3.26 6.65
C CYS A 9 7.74 1.75 6.59
N ILE A 10 8.52 0.93 7.31
CA ILE A 10 8.27 -0.51 7.44
C ILE A 10 6.89 -0.75 8.07
N ASP A 11 6.59 -0.09 9.19
CA ASP A 11 5.30 -0.23 9.87
C ASP A 11 4.14 0.18 8.95
N ALA A 12 4.27 1.32 8.26
CA ALA A 12 3.26 1.82 7.33
C ALA A 12 3.05 0.88 6.13
N CYS A 13 4.11 0.32 5.55
CA CYS A 13 4.01 -0.69 4.50
C CYS A 13 3.28 -1.96 4.97
N LEU A 14 3.63 -2.48 6.15
CA LEU A 14 3.00 -3.71 6.66
C LEU A 14 1.52 -3.50 7.01
N GLU A 15 1.17 -2.36 7.59
CA GLU A 15 -0.23 -1.95 7.83
C GLU A 15 -0.98 -1.84 6.50
N CYS A 16 -0.45 -1.07 5.55
CA CYS A 16 -1.06 -0.87 4.24
C CYS A 16 -1.27 -2.21 3.50
N ALA A 17 -0.30 -3.12 3.55
CA ALA A 17 -0.44 -4.43 2.90
C ALA A 17 -1.55 -5.29 3.51
N ALA A 18 -1.72 -5.24 4.83
CA ALA A 18 -2.81 -5.94 5.50
C ALA A 18 -4.18 -5.34 5.14
N VAL A 19 -4.28 -4.00 5.11
CA VAL A 19 -5.51 -3.29 4.76
C VAL A 19 -5.89 -3.50 3.29
N CYS A 20 -4.96 -3.37 2.35
CA CYS A 20 -5.23 -3.64 0.93
C CYS A 20 -5.71 -5.09 0.70
N ASN A 21 -5.09 -6.08 1.35
CA ASN A 21 -5.57 -7.47 1.25
C ASN A 21 -6.99 -7.64 1.82
N HIS A 22 -7.30 -6.95 2.93
CA HIS A 22 -8.65 -6.92 3.47
C HIS A 22 -9.63 -6.26 2.49
N CYS A 23 -9.29 -5.09 1.95
CA CYS A 23 -10.10 -4.34 1.01
C CYS A 23 -10.38 -5.14 -0.27
N ALA A 24 -9.34 -5.76 -0.87
CA ALA A 24 -9.51 -6.68 -2.00
C ALA A 24 -10.49 -7.81 -1.67
N SER A 25 -10.34 -8.47 -0.51
CA SER A 25 -11.24 -9.55 -0.08
C SER A 25 -12.67 -9.05 0.12
N SER A 26 -12.85 -7.86 0.68
CA SER A 26 -14.15 -7.23 0.92
C SER A 26 -14.81 -6.81 -0.38
N CYS A 27 -14.07 -6.18 -1.30
CA CYS A 27 -14.52 -5.81 -2.65
C CYS A 27 -15.08 -6.99 -3.44
N THR A 28 -14.56 -8.22 -3.27
CA THR A 28 -15.11 -9.41 -3.94
C THR A 28 -16.52 -9.80 -3.48
N LYS A 29 -16.99 -9.23 -2.37
CA LYS A 29 -18.29 -9.52 -1.74
C LYS A 29 -19.32 -8.41 -1.95
N GLU A 30 -18.93 -7.30 -2.58
CA GLU A 30 -19.82 -6.19 -2.92
C GLU A 30 -20.82 -6.61 -4.01
N GLU A 31 -22.00 -5.97 -4.03
CA GLU A 31 -23.08 -6.31 -4.96
C GLU A 31 -22.66 -6.14 -6.43
N ASP A 32 -21.89 -5.10 -6.75
CA ASP A 32 -21.31 -4.86 -8.07
C ASP A 32 -19.79 -5.07 -8.08
N VAL A 33 -19.36 -6.33 -7.98
CA VAL A 33 -17.94 -6.71 -8.04
C VAL A 33 -17.25 -6.27 -9.34
N LYS A 34 -17.99 -6.03 -10.43
CA LYS A 34 -17.38 -5.56 -11.69
C LYS A 34 -16.94 -4.11 -11.57
N MET A 35 -17.69 -3.27 -10.84
CA MET A 35 -17.27 -1.92 -10.48
C MET A 35 -16.00 -1.94 -9.62
N MET A 36 -15.84 -2.96 -8.79
CA MET A 36 -14.69 -3.10 -7.89
C MET A 36 -13.42 -3.69 -8.54
N ALA A 37 -13.48 -4.10 -9.81
CA ALA A 37 -12.38 -4.84 -10.45
C ALA A 37 -11.04 -4.08 -10.45
N ALA A 38 -11.07 -2.76 -10.68
CA ALA A 38 -9.88 -1.92 -10.64
C ALA A 38 -9.34 -1.76 -9.21
N CYS A 39 -10.22 -1.63 -8.22
CA CYS A 39 -9.85 -1.57 -6.81
C CYS A 39 -9.15 -2.85 -6.37
N ILE A 40 -9.75 -4.02 -6.66
CA ILE A 40 -9.19 -5.33 -6.32
C ILE A 40 -7.80 -5.53 -6.94
N ASP A 41 -7.63 -5.18 -8.21
CA ASP A 41 -6.34 -5.32 -8.91
C ASP A 41 -5.26 -4.44 -8.27
N LEU A 42 -5.59 -3.16 -7.99
CA LEU A 42 -4.66 -2.23 -7.35
C LEU A 42 -4.35 -2.61 -5.91
N ASP A 43 -5.34 -3.05 -5.13
CA ASP A 43 -5.15 -3.53 -3.75
C ASP A 43 -4.15 -4.70 -3.71
N MET A 44 -4.29 -5.68 -4.61
CA MET A 44 -3.38 -6.83 -4.69
C MET A 44 -1.95 -6.41 -5.06
N GLN A 45 -1.79 -5.49 -6.01
CA GLN A 45 -0.48 -4.96 -6.40
C GLN A 45 0.14 -4.13 -5.28
N CYS A 46 -0.65 -3.27 -4.62
CA CYS A 46 -0.24 -2.43 -3.50
C CYS A 46 0.23 -3.30 -2.33
N ALA A 47 -0.56 -4.30 -1.93
CA ALA A 47 -0.15 -5.23 -0.87
C ALA A 47 1.17 -5.95 -1.21
N THR A 48 1.31 -6.41 -2.45
CA THR A 48 2.52 -7.11 -2.91
C THR A 48 3.77 -6.23 -2.81
N VAL A 49 3.70 -4.99 -3.31
CA VAL A 49 4.86 -4.09 -3.27
C VAL A 49 5.16 -3.62 -1.85
N CYS A 50 4.13 -3.38 -1.03
CA CYS A 50 4.29 -2.98 0.37
C CYS A 50 5.03 -4.05 1.18
N TYR A 51 4.70 -5.33 1.02
CA TYR A 51 5.46 -6.41 1.65
C TYR A 51 6.92 -6.45 1.17
N ALA A 52 7.15 -6.30 -0.14
CA ALA A 52 8.50 -6.30 -0.70
C ALA A 52 9.33 -5.11 -0.17
N ALA A 53 8.75 -3.92 -0.11
CA ALA A 53 9.39 -2.72 0.42
C ALA A 53 9.75 -2.88 1.89
N ALA A 54 8.79 -3.32 2.72
CA ALA A 54 9.02 -3.60 4.14
C ALA A 54 10.16 -4.60 4.37
N GLN A 55 10.19 -5.68 3.58
CA GLN A 55 11.22 -6.71 3.70
C GLN A 55 12.60 -6.19 3.28
N LEU A 56 12.72 -5.49 2.16
CA LEU A 56 13.99 -4.94 1.68
C LEU A 56 14.54 -3.86 2.62
N MET A 57 13.68 -3.00 3.17
CA MET A 57 14.06 -2.05 4.21
C MET A 57 14.55 -2.76 5.49
N SER A 58 13.84 -3.80 5.93
CA SER A 58 14.22 -4.58 7.12
C SER A 58 15.58 -5.26 6.98
N LEU A 59 15.93 -5.67 5.75
CA LEU A 59 17.22 -6.27 5.43
C LEU A 59 18.35 -5.24 5.20
N GLY A 60 18.05 -3.94 5.23
CA GLY A 60 19.03 -2.90 4.93
C GLY A 60 19.52 -2.95 3.48
N SER A 61 18.67 -3.39 2.55
CA SER A 61 19.01 -3.56 1.14
C SER A 61 19.44 -2.25 0.49
N LEU A 62 20.42 -2.32 -0.44
CA LEU A 62 20.82 -1.17 -1.26
C LEU A 62 19.68 -0.72 -2.20
N GLN A 63 18.75 -1.62 -2.52
CA GLN A 63 17.59 -1.36 -3.36
C GLN A 63 16.38 -0.79 -2.59
N ALA A 64 16.50 -0.58 -1.27
CA ALA A 64 15.39 -0.12 -0.43
C ALA A 64 14.79 1.22 -0.92
N LYS A 65 15.62 2.15 -1.40
CA LYS A 65 15.12 3.44 -1.91
C LYS A 65 14.33 3.29 -3.21
N ASP A 66 14.82 2.48 -4.13
CA ASP A 66 14.17 2.25 -5.43
C ASP A 66 12.82 1.56 -5.26
N ILE A 67 12.74 0.55 -4.38
CA ILE A 67 11.46 -0.11 -4.10
C ILE A 67 10.48 0.83 -3.37
N CYS A 68 10.95 1.70 -2.46
CA CYS A 68 10.09 2.68 -1.82
C CYS A 68 9.49 3.67 -2.84
N ARG A 69 10.25 4.08 -3.86
CA ARG A 69 9.70 4.91 -4.95
C ARG A 69 8.53 4.21 -5.67
N ILE A 70 8.72 2.95 -6.05
CA ILE A 70 7.68 2.15 -6.73
C ILE A 70 6.48 1.91 -5.79
N CYS A 71 6.75 1.63 -4.52
CA CYS A 71 5.73 1.45 -3.50
C CYS A 71 4.86 2.70 -3.35
N ALA A 72 5.46 3.89 -3.31
CA ALA A 72 4.71 5.14 -3.24
C ALA A 72 3.81 5.38 -4.45
N GLU A 73 4.29 5.09 -5.66
CA GLU A 73 3.52 5.22 -6.91
C GLU A 73 2.28 4.30 -6.89
N LEU A 74 2.44 3.04 -6.46
CA LEU A 74 1.32 2.09 -6.35
C LEU A 74 0.38 2.43 -5.20
N CYS A 75 0.90 2.88 -4.06
CA CYS A 75 0.08 3.32 -2.93
C CYS A 75 -0.79 4.53 -3.31
N ASP A 76 -0.26 5.53 -4.03
CA ASP A 76 -1.07 6.65 -4.51
C ASP A 76 -2.19 6.17 -5.45
N ALA A 77 -1.85 5.30 -6.41
CA ALA A 77 -2.83 4.77 -7.36
C ALA A 77 -3.94 3.99 -6.66
N CYS A 78 -3.57 3.11 -5.72
CA CYS A 78 -4.51 2.35 -4.90
C CYS A 78 -5.38 3.27 -4.05
N GLY A 79 -4.79 4.22 -3.33
CA GLY A 79 -5.53 5.12 -2.46
C GLY A 79 -6.53 6.02 -3.22
N ILE A 80 -6.15 6.48 -4.42
CA ILE A 80 -7.06 7.24 -5.30
C ILE A 80 -8.19 6.37 -5.82
N GLU A 81 -7.94 5.11 -6.16
CA GLU A 81 -8.99 4.19 -6.61
C GLU A 81 -9.95 3.82 -5.47
N CYS A 82 -9.43 3.41 -4.31
CA CYS A 82 -10.23 3.10 -3.12
C CYS A 82 -11.12 4.29 -2.74
N GLY A 83 -10.59 5.51 -2.78
CA GLY A 83 -11.33 6.73 -2.46
C GLY A 83 -12.50 7.08 -3.40
N LYS A 84 -12.71 6.33 -4.49
CA LYS A 84 -13.90 6.46 -5.34
C LYS A 84 -15.11 5.68 -4.82
N HIS A 85 -14.90 4.76 -3.90
CA HIS A 85 -15.91 3.82 -3.40
C HIS A 85 -16.36 4.23 -2.00
N ASN A 86 -17.67 4.35 -1.79
CA ASN A 86 -18.25 4.81 -0.53
C ASN A 86 -18.57 3.62 0.40
N THR A 87 -17.54 2.86 0.77
CA THR A 87 -17.59 1.74 1.71
C THR A 87 -16.51 1.92 2.78
N GLU A 88 -16.78 1.47 4.00
CA GLU A 88 -15.86 1.61 5.15
C GLU A 88 -14.48 1.00 4.84
N HIS A 89 -14.44 -0.20 4.26
CA HIS A 89 -13.17 -0.88 3.94
C HIS A 89 -12.35 -0.15 2.87
N CYS A 90 -12.98 0.52 1.90
CA CYS A 90 -12.28 1.31 0.89
C CYS A 90 -11.78 2.65 1.44
N GLU A 91 -12.55 3.29 2.32
CA GLU A 91 -12.14 4.52 3.01
C GLU A 91 -10.90 4.27 3.88
N GLU A 92 -10.91 3.20 4.69
CA GLU A 92 -9.75 2.78 5.48
C GLU A 92 -8.54 2.46 4.61
N CYS A 93 -8.75 1.76 3.49
CA CYS A 93 -7.68 1.42 2.54
C CYS A 93 -7.07 2.67 1.91
N ALA A 94 -7.91 3.63 1.50
CA ALA A 94 -7.46 4.88 0.91
C ALA A 94 -6.54 5.66 1.86
N GLU A 95 -6.94 5.78 3.12
CA GLU A 95 -6.13 6.46 4.14
C GLU A 95 -4.79 5.74 4.40
N ALA A 96 -4.82 4.41 4.55
CA ALA A 96 -3.62 3.63 4.78
C ALA A 96 -2.62 3.72 3.60
N CYS A 97 -3.14 3.64 2.37
CA CYS A 97 -2.37 3.81 1.15
C CYS A 97 -1.70 5.18 1.06
N LEU A 98 -2.46 6.27 1.26
CA LEU A 98 -1.90 7.62 1.16
C LEU A 98 -0.86 7.91 2.25
N ARG A 99 -1.06 7.40 3.47
CA ARG A 99 -0.02 7.44 4.53
C ARG A 99 1.23 6.67 4.12
N CYS A 100 1.08 5.44 3.61
CA CYS A 100 2.21 4.62 3.19
C CYS A 100 3.00 5.26 2.04
N ALA A 101 2.31 5.89 1.08
CA ALA A 101 2.93 6.61 -0.01
C ALA A 101 3.79 7.78 0.48
N GLU A 102 3.32 8.52 1.48
CA GLU A 102 4.08 9.62 2.09
C GLU A 102 5.37 9.13 2.76
N GLU A 103 5.29 8.07 3.57
CA GLU A 103 6.46 7.48 4.23
C GLU A 103 7.46 6.92 3.20
N CYS A 104 6.97 6.22 2.19
CA CYS A 104 7.80 5.67 1.11
C CYS A 104 8.52 6.78 0.32
N ARG A 105 7.87 7.93 0.07
CA ARG A 105 8.51 9.09 -0.56
C ARG A 105 9.65 9.68 0.27
N LYS A 106 9.47 9.78 1.59
CA LYS A 106 10.54 10.25 2.50
C LYS A 106 11.78 9.35 2.42
N MET A 107 11.55 8.05 2.23
CA MET A 107 12.57 7.02 2.16
C MET A 107 13.29 6.95 0.80
N ALA A 108 12.57 7.26 -0.28
CA ALA A 108 13.10 7.26 -1.64
C ALA A 108 14.02 8.46 -1.97
N ALA A 109 14.00 9.52 -1.15
CA ALA A 109 14.78 10.75 -1.33
C ALA A 109 16.28 10.59 -1.04
#